data_AF-B6A8M3-F1
#
_entry.id   AF-B6A8M3-F1
#
_cell.length_a   1.000
_cell.length_b   1.000
_cell.length_c   1.000
_cell.angle_alpha   90.00
_cell.angle_beta   90.00
_cell.angle_gamma   90.00
#
_symmetry.space_group_name_H-M   'P 1'
#
loop_
_entity.id
_entity.type
_entity.pdbx_description
1 polymer ?
#
loop_
_entity_poly.entity_id
_entity_poly.type
_entity_poly.pdbx_seq_one_letter_code
_entity_poly.pdbx_strand_id
1 'polypeptide(L)' 'TRFKAFVAIGDNNGHIGLGVKCSKEVATAIRGAIILAKLSVLPVRRGYWGNKIGKPHTVPCKVTGKCGSVTVRLIPAPRG' A
#
# COMPACT_ATOMS: atom_id res chain seq x y z
N THR A 1 14.97 16.48 19.19
CA THR A 1 14.54 15.17 18.64
C THR A 1 13.69 15.40 17.40
N ARG A 2 13.61 14.42 16.47
CA ARG A 2 12.73 14.50 15.29
C ARG A 2 11.88 13.24 15.23
N PHE A 3 10.60 13.38 14.88
CA PHE A 3 9.66 12.29 14.74
C PHE A 3 9.50 11.93 13.27
N LYS A 4 9.60 10.64 12.97
CA LYS A 4 9.35 10.07 11.64
C LYS A 4 7.98 9.42 11.64
N ALA A 5 7.10 9.88 10.76
CA ALA A 5 5.77 9.31 10.57
C ALA A 5 5.73 8.55 9.24
N PHE A 6 5.18 7.33 9.29
CA PHE A 6 4.83 6.53 8.13
C PHE A 6 3.31 6.52 8.01
N VAL A 7 2.79 6.85 6.85
CA VAL A 7 1.33 6.91 6.60
C VAL A 7 1.03 6.13 5.33
N ALA A 8 0.08 5.20 5.44
CA ALA A 8 -0.52 4.50 4.31
C ALA A 8 -1.92 5.08 4.06
N ILE A 9 -2.27 5.27 2.79
CA ILE A 9 -3.57 5.75 2.33
C ILE A 9 -4.10 4.77 1.29
N GLY A 10 -5.42 4.55 1.27
CA GLY A 10 -6.08 3.79 0.21
C GLY A 10 -7.57 4.05 0.16
N ASP A 11 -8.17 3.78 -1.00
CA ASP A 11 -9.60 3.99 -1.30
C ASP A 11 -10.42 2.68 -1.24
N ASN A 12 -9.81 1.58 -0.76
CA ASN A 12 -10.35 0.22 -0.78
C ASN A 12 -10.78 -0.30 -2.17
N ASN A 13 -10.50 0.44 -3.25
CA ASN A 13 -10.93 0.12 -4.60
C ASN A 13 -9.77 -0.04 -5.58
N GLY A 14 -8.55 -0.21 -5.06
CA GLY A 14 -7.37 -0.50 -5.87
C GLY A 14 -6.46 0.70 -6.06
N HIS A 15 -6.48 1.69 -5.16
CA HIS A 15 -5.43 2.69 -5.06
C HIS A 15 -4.79 2.63 -3.68
N ILE A 16 -3.46 2.63 -3.64
CA ILE A 16 -2.68 2.65 -2.40
C ILE A 16 -1.56 3.68 -2.56
N GLY A 17 -1.34 4.50 -1.53
CA GLY A 17 -0.22 5.41 -1.43
C GLY A 17 0.50 5.24 -0.11
N LEU A 18 1.81 5.45 -0.11
CA LEU A 18 2.64 5.41 1.09
C LEU A 18 3.53 6.64 1.17
N GLY A 19 3.51 7.31 2.31
CA GLY A 19 4.25 8.54 2.57
C GLY A 19 5.03 8.45 3.87
N VAL A 20 6.24 9.01 3.84
CA VAL A 20 7.14 9.06 4.99
C VAL A 20 7.65 10.48 5.16
N LYS A 21 7.47 11.06 6.34
CA LYS A 21 8.00 12.41 6.64
C LYS A 21 8.58 12.49 8.04
N CYS A 22 9.65 13.27 8.18
CA CYS A 22 10.26 13.59 9.47
C CYS A 22 10.04 15.08 9.81
N SER A 23 9.64 15.39 11.04
CA SER A 23 9.52 16.77 11.55
C SER A 23 9.89 16.87 13.03
N LYS A 24 10.06 18.09 13.55
CA LYS A 24 10.29 18.33 15.00
C LYS A 24 9.02 18.10 15.83
N GLU A 25 7.84 18.32 15.24
CA GLU A 25 6.54 18.08 15.87
C GLU A 25 5.81 16.91 15.20
N VAL A 26 5.10 16.11 15.99
CA VAL A 26 4.38 14.93 15.50
C VAL A 26 3.25 15.32 14.55
N ALA A 27 2.46 16.35 14.89
CA ALA A 27 1.32 16.77 14.08
C ALA A 27 1.73 17.24 12.68
N THR A 28 2.86 17.97 12.56
CA THR A 28 3.38 18.42 11.27
C THR A 28 4.01 17.28 10.47
N ALA A 29 4.64 16.30 11.13
CA ALA A 29 5.13 15.08 10.49
C ALA A 29 3.97 14.28 9.87
N ILE A 30 2.87 14.08 10.60
CA ILE A 30 1.70 13.34 10.11
C ILE A 30 1.04 14.07 8.94
N ARG A 31 0.74 15.37 9.07
CA ARG A 31 0.11 16.14 8.00
C ARG A 31 0.92 16.13 6.71
N GLY A 32 2.23 16.28 6.80
CA GLY A 32 3.08 16.23 5.61
C GLY A 32 3.30 14.81 5.08
N ALA A 33 3.26 13.78 5.91
CA ALA A 33 3.28 12.39 5.46
C ALA A 33 1.98 12.02 4.71
N ILE A 34 0.82 12.55 5.14
CA ILE A 34 -0.45 12.39 4.41
C ILE A 34 -0.36 13.01 3.01
N ILE A 35 0.18 14.23 2.89
CA ILE A 35 0.36 14.89 1.59
C ILE A 35 1.28 14.05 0.70
N LEU A 36 2.41 13.58 1.24
CA LEU A 36 3.34 12.76 0.46
C LEU A 36 2.70 11.43 0.04
N ALA A 37 1.91 10.80 0.91
CA ALA A 37 1.19 9.57 0.61
C ALA A 37 0.13 9.77 -0.48
N LYS A 38 -0.53 10.94 -0.54
CA LYS A 38 -1.48 11.28 -1.61
C LYS A 38 -0.78 11.53 -2.96
N LEU A 39 0.43 12.07 -2.94
CA LEU A 39 1.23 12.27 -4.17
C LEU A 39 1.78 10.95 -4.73
N SER A 40 2.06 9.97 -3.87
CA SER A 40 2.63 8.67 -4.24
C SER A 40 1.57 7.57 -4.47
N VAL A 41 0.33 7.94 -4.82
CA VAL A 41 -0.74 6.97 -5.05
C VAL A 41 -0.46 6.15 -6.31
N LEU A 42 -0.52 4.84 -6.15
CA LEU A 42 -0.31 3.85 -7.20
C LEU A 42 -1.58 3.01 -7.38
N PRO A 43 -1.98 2.72 -8.64
CA PRO A 43 -3.06 1.79 -8.92
C PRO A 43 -2.60 0.35 -8.67
N VAL A 44 -3.46 -0.44 -8.04
CA VAL A 44 -3.27 -1.85 -7.69
C VAL A 44 -4.23 -2.69 -8.52
N ARG A 45 -3.65 -3.48 -9.42
CA ARG A 45 -4.41 -4.43 -10.22
C ARG A 45 -4.87 -5.61 -9.35
N ARG A 46 -6.18 -5.83 -9.28
CA ARG A 46 -6.81 -6.99 -8.64
C ARG A 46 -7.19 -8.04 -9.68
N GLY A 47 -7.25 -9.30 -9.26
CA GLY A 47 -7.59 -10.45 -10.08
C GLY A 47 -8.41 -11.50 -9.34
N TYR A 48 -8.46 -12.68 -9.93
CA TYR A 48 -9.16 -13.87 -9.43
C TYR A 48 -8.13 -14.97 -9.24
N TRP A 49 -8.37 -15.86 -8.28
CA TRP A 49 -7.50 -17.02 -8.08
C TRP A 49 -7.70 -18.09 -9.16
N GLY A 50 -8.95 -18.33 -9.54
CA GLY A 50 -9.34 -19.29 -10.57
C GLY A 50 -10.46 -18.72 -11.44
N ASN A 51 -11.69 -19.18 -11.22
CA ASN A 51 -12.81 -18.76 -12.03
C ASN A 51 -13.13 -17.25 -11.87
N LYS A 52 -13.40 -16.57 -12.99
CA LYS A 52 -13.57 -15.10 -13.04
C LYS A 52 -14.99 -14.67 -12.66
N ILE A 53 -15.45 -15.09 -11.48
CA ILE A 53 -16.83 -14.87 -11.01
C ILE A 53 -16.87 -13.73 -9.99
N GLY A 54 -17.76 -12.76 -10.22
CA GLY A 54 -18.01 -11.65 -9.30
C GLY A 54 -16.96 -10.55 -9.35
N LYS A 55 -16.62 -9.96 -8.20
CA LYS A 55 -15.58 -8.92 -8.08
C LYS A 55 -14.19 -9.55 -7.86
N PRO A 56 -13.12 -8.93 -8.38
CA PRO A 56 -11.76 -9.41 -8.15
C PRO A 56 -11.40 -9.29 -6.66
N HIS A 57 -10.84 -10.35 -6.09
CA HIS A 57 -10.66 -10.55 -4.64
C HIS A 57 -9.21 -10.86 -4.24
N THR A 58 -8.30 -11.09 -5.19
CA THR A 58 -6.91 -11.45 -4.87
C THR A 58 -5.93 -10.79 -5.85
N VAL A 59 -4.63 -11.00 -5.65
CA VAL A 59 -3.60 -10.57 -6.60
C VAL A 59 -3.66 -11.41 -7.88
N PRO A 60 -3.42 -10.84 -9.07
CA PRO A 60 -3.57 -11.55 -10.34
C PRO A 60 -2.49 -12.63 -10.58
N CYS A 61 -1.31 -12.46 -10.00
CA CYS A 61 -0.20 -13.40 -10.10
C CYS A 61 0.63 -13.36 -8.80
N LYS A 62 1.58 -14.29 -8.66
CA LYS A 62 2.53 -14.26 -7.54
C LYS A 62 3.46 -13.06 -7.74
N VAL A 63 3.45 -12.11 -6.81
CA VAL A 63 4.24 -10.88 -6.88
C VAL A 63 5.19 -10.84 -5.70
N THR A 64 6.42 -10.37 -5.92
CA THR A 64 7.42 -10.18 -4.85
C THR A 64 7.86 -8.73 -4.83
N GLY A 65 7.83 -8.10 -3.66
CA GLY A 65 8.44 -6.79 -3.40
C GLY A 65 9.61 -6.93 -2.44
N LYS A 66 10.67 -6.15 -2.63
CA LYS A 66 11.84 -6.10 -1.74
C LYS A 66 12.10 -4.66 -1.30
N CYS A 67 12.35 -4.47 -0.01
CA CYS A 67 12.84 -3.21 0.55
C CYS A 67 13.94 -3.51 1.57
N GLY A 68 15.17 -3.11 1.26
CA GLY A 68 16.35 -3.47 2.06
C GLY A 68 16.57 -4.99 2.12
N SER A 69 16.66 -5.54 3.33
CA SER A 69 16.78 -6.98 3.58
C SER A 69 15.43 -7.72 3.55
N VAL A 70 14.30 -7.01 3.56
CA VAL A 70 12.97 -7.61 3.68
C VAL A 70 12.39 -7.89 2.29
N THR A 71 11.94 -9.12 2.08
CA THR A 71 11.19 -9.56 0.90
C THR A 71 9.78 -9.97 1.30
N VAL A 72 8.78 -9.47 0.58
CA VAL A 72 7.36 -9.79 0.79
C VAL A 72 6.82 -10.43 -0.49
N ARG A 73 6.20 -11.60 -0.35
CA ARG A 73 5.60 -12.34 -1.47
C ARG A 73 4.09 -12.39 -1.30
N LEU A 74 3.38 -11.83 -2.28
CA LEU A 74 1.93 -11.93 -2.41
C LEU A 74 1.60 -13.11 -3.32
N ILE A 75 0.76 -14.01 -2.84
CA ILE A 75 0.32 -15.21 -3.58
C ILE A 75 -1.20 -15.11 -3.77
N PRO A 76 -1.72 -15.38 -4.98
CA PRO A 76 -3.15 -15.46 -5.21
C PRO A 76 -3.79 -16.52 -4.30
N ALA A 77 -4.94 -16.20 -3.69
CA ALA A 77 -5.64 -17.07 -2.75
C ALA A 77 -7.13 -17.21 -3.11
N PRO A 78 -7.76 -18.38 -2.85
CA PRO A 78 -9.18 -18.59 -3.07
C PRO A 78 -10.05 -17.61 -2.26
N ARG A 79 -11.32 -17.50 -2.66
CA ARG A 79 -12.27 -16.57 -2.04
C ARG A 79 -12.93 -17.23 -0.82
N GLY A 80 -12.66 -16.68 0.38
CA GLY A 80 -13.16 -17.20 1.65
C GLY A 80 -12.09 -18.05 2.33
#